data_AF-A0A2I4G918-F1
#
_entry.id   AF-A0A2I4G918-F1
#
_cell.length_a   1.000
_cell.length_b   1.000
_cell.length_c   1.000
_cell.angle_alpha   90.00
_cell.angle_beta   90.00
_cell.angle_gamma   90.00
#
_symmetry.space_group_name_H-M   'P 1'
#
loop_
_entity.id
_entity.type
_entity.pdbx_description
1 polymer ?
#
loop_
_entity_poly.entity_id
_entity_poly.type
_entity_poly.pdbx_seq_one_letter_code
_entity_poly.pdbx_strand_id
1 'polypeptide(L)'
;MEDNMAAGASNAHDDDDDDNYIREQERLMLPIANVGRIMKQILPPNTKISKEAKETMQDCVSEFISFVTCEASEKCRKERRKTVNGDDVCWALETLGFDEYAGPMKRYLHRYSEHDQADHRANQEKG
;
A
#
# COMPACT_ATOMS: atom_id res chain seq x y z
N MET A 1 -60.22 -13.68 -24.46
CA MET A 1 -60.66 -14.09 -23.10
C MET A 1 -59.42 -14.71 -22.46
N GLU A 2 -58.40 -13.90 -22.15
CA GLU A 2 -58.30 -13.06 -20.92
C GLU A 2 -58.06 -14.01 -19.72
N ASP A 3 -57.02 -13.92 -18.88
CA ASP A 3 -56.24 -12.75 -18.47
C ASP A 3 -54.80 -13.07 -18.03
N ASN A 4 -53.99 -12.04 -18.25
CA ASN A 4 -52.74 -11.61 -17.63
C ASN A 4 -52.54 -11.95 -16.13
N MET A 5 -51.33 -12.38 -15.73
CA MET A 5 -50.86 -12.19 -14.35
C MET A 5 -49.38 -11.81 -14.27
N ALA A 6 -49.17 -10.52 -14.01
CA ALA A 6 -48.20 -9.87 -13.13
C ALA A 6 -46.75 -10.42 -13.12
N ALA A 7 -45.78 -9.67 -13.66
CA ALA A 7 -45.12 -8.49 -13.06
C ALA A 7 -43.79 -8.88 -12.41
N GLY A 8 -42.76 -8.11 -12.76
CA GLY A 8 -41.37 -8.44 -12.54
C GLY A 8 -40.96 -8.54 -11.07
N ALA A 9 -40.00 -9.43 -10.83
CA ALA A 9 -39.09 -9.32 -9.71
C ALA A 9 -37.77 -8.77 -10.26
N SER A 10 -37.59 -7.48 -10.05
CA SER A 10 -36.37 -6.72 -10.26
C SER A 10 -35.19 -7.37 -9.52
N ASN A 11 -34.06 -7.46 -10.23
CA ASN A 11 -32.72 -7.71 -9.69
C ASN A 11 -32.48 -6.90 -8.41
N ALA A 12 -32.21 -7.58 -7.31
CA ALA A 12 -31.81 -6.97 -6.04
C ALA A 12 -30.73 -7.85 -5.39
N HIS A 13 -29.54 -7.88 -5.99
CA HIS A 13 -28.35 -8.48 -5.37
C HIS A 13 -27.07 -8.11 -6.14
N ASP A 14 -26.63 -6.85 -6.03
CA ASP A 14 -25.26 -6.44 -6.42
C ASP A 14 -24.78 -5.14 -5.73
N ASP A 15 -25.65 -4.38 -5.03
CA ASP A 15 -25.25 -3.11 -4.39
C ASP A 15 -24.45 -3.28 -3.08
N ASP A 16 -24.61 -4.40 -2.34
CA ASP A 16 -23.94 -4.60 -1.05
C ASP A 16 -22.43 -4.90 -1.18
N ASP A 17 -22.00 -5.55 -2.27
CA ASP A 17 -20.58 -5.87 -2.50
C ASP A 17 -19.79 -4.62 -2.93
N ASP A 18 -20.41 -3.70 -3.68
CA ASP A 18 -19.77 -2.45 -4.15
C ASP A 18 -19.53 -1.46 -3.00
N ASP A 19 -20.53 -1.25 -2.13
CA ASP A 19 -20.40 -0.36 -0.96
C ASP A 19 -19.35 -0.90 0.03
N ASN A 20 -19.24 -2.23 0.17
CA ASN A 20 -18.21 -2.85 1.00
C ASN A 20 -16.80 -2.71 0.39
N TYR A 21 -16.66 -2.85 -0.93
CA TYR A 21 -15.40 -2.64 -1.64
C TYR A 21 -14.91 -1.19 -1.52
N ILE A 22 -15.81 -0.21 -1.68
CA ILE A 22 -15.50 1.22 -1.55
C ILE A 22 -15.01 1.53 -0.13
N ARG A 23 -15.68 1.00 0.90
CA ARG A 23 -15.27 1.20 2.31
C ARG A 23 -13.92 0.57 2.62
N GLU A 24 -13.63 -0.61 2.07
CA GLU A 24 -12.32 -1.24 2.26
C GLU A 24 -11.22 -0.47 1.51
N GLN A 25 -11.48 0.05 0.31
CA GLN A 25 -10.55 0.94 -0.39
C GLN A 25 -10.26 2.20 0.44
N GLU A 26 -11.30 2.89 0.94
CA GLU A 26 -11.13 4.07 1.78
C GLU A 26 -10.36 3.76 3.07
N ARG A 27 -10.54 2.56 3.62
CA ARG A 27 -9.79 2.06 4.79
C ARG A 27 -8.32 1.78 4.49
N LEU A 28 -7.98 1.33 3.28
CA LEU A 28 -6.61 1.05 2.85
C LEU A 28 -5.85 2.30 2.42
N MET A 29 -6.56 3.39 2.12
CA MET A 29 -5.96 4.66 1.71
C MET A 29 -5.27 5.38 2.88
N LEU A 30 -4.13 5.99 2.57
CA LEU A 30 -3.40 6.81 3.55
C LEU A 30 -4.18 8.10 3.87
N PRO A 31 -4.17 8.62 5.11
CA PRO A 31 -4.87 9.86 5.42
C PRO A 31 -4.43 11.04 4.52
N ILE A 32 -5.39 11.68 3.85
CA ILE A 32 -5.15 12.78 2.89
C ILE A 32 -4.31 13.93 3.48
N ALA A 33 -4.44 14.18 4.79
CA ALA A 33 -3.66 15.19 5.51
C ALA A 33 -2.15 14.85 5.52
N ASN A 34 -1.81 13.57 5.66
CA ASN A 34 -0.42 13.10 5.68
C ASN A 34 0.19 13.18 4.28
N VAL A 35 -0.55 12.76 3.26
CA VAL A 35 -0.16 12.91 1.83
C VAL A 35 0.11 14.38 1.52
N GLY A 36 -0.84 15.26 1.84
CA GLY A 36 -0.70 16.70 1.60
C GLY A 36 0.48 17.33 2.35
N ARG A 37 0.83 16.83 3.55
CA ARG A 37 2.00 17.29 4.31
C ARG A 37 3.30 16.91 3.60
N ILE A 38 3.42 15.68 3.11
CA ILE A 38 4.60 15.20 2.39
C ILE A 38 4.76 15.95 1.06
N MET A 39 3.68 16.10 0.28
CA MET A 39 3.70 16.85 -0.97
C MET A 39 4.24 18.28 -0.77
N LYS A 40 3.91 18.95 0.33
CA LYS A 40 4.41 20.30 0.64
C LYS A 40 5.90 20.36 0.94
N GLN A 41 6.54 19.26 1.37
CA GLN A 41 7.96 19.28 1.78
C GLN A 41 8.90 19.59 0.60
N ILE A 42 8.49 19.24 -0.61
CA ILE A 42 9.27 19.47 -1.83
C ILE A 42 8.88 20.77 -2.55
N LEU A 43 7.86 21.49 -2.05
CA LEU A 43 7.32 22.68 -2.69
C LEU A 43 7.79 23.95 -1.96
N PRO A 44 7.86 25.10 -2.66
CA PRO A 44 8.16 26.39 -2.04
C PRO A 44 7.20 26.73 -0.89
N PRO A 45 7.67 27.53 0.10
CA PRO A 45 6.82 28.01 1.17
C PRO A 45 5.61 28.79 0.61
N ASN A 46 4.44 28.59 1.21
CA ASN A 46 3.13 29.15 0.83
C ASN A 46 2.47 28.56 -0.43
N THR A 47 3.03 27.51 -1.04
CA THR A 47 2.36 26.80 -2.14
C THR A 47 1.05 26.17 -1.66
N LYS A 48 -0.03 26.42 -2.41
CA LYS A 48 -1.34 25.77 -2.20
C LYS A 48 -1.43 24.53 -3.10
N ILE A 49 -1.96 23.45 -2.53
CA ILE A 49 -2.26 22.21 -3.25
C ILE A 49 -3.78 22.07 -3.22
N SER A 50 -4.39 21.87 -4.39
CA SER A 50 -5.84 21.67 -4.51
C SER A 50 -6.28 20.41 -3.78
N LYS A 51 -7.60 20.26 -3.58
CA LYS A 51 -8.15 19.06 -2.95
C LYS A 51 -7.96 17.86 -3.87
N GLU A 52 -8.31 18.04 -5.14
CA GLU A 52 -8.25 17.03 -6.19
C GLU A 52 -6.83 16.49 -6.37
N ALA A 53 -5.82 17.36 -6.34
CA ALA A 53 -4.42 16.92 -6.45
C ALA A 53 -3.97 16.05 -5.26
N LYS A 54 -4.52 16.27 -4.06
CA LYS A 54 -4.21 15.43 -2.90
C LYS A 54 -4.90 14.08 -3.00
N GLU A 55 -6.15 14.06 -3.47
CA GLU A 55 -6.92 12.82 -3.70
C GLU A 55 -6.24 11.97 -4.77
N THR A 56 -5.89 12.54 -5.93
CA THR A 56 -5.14 11.81 -6.96
C THR A 56 -3.82 11.24 -6.43
N MET A 57 -3.07 12.02 -5.65
CA MET A 57 -1.83 11.50 -5.05
C MET A 57 -2.07 10.42 -4.00
N GLN A 58 -3.21 10.46 -3.29
CA GLN A 58 -3.63 9.44 -2.33
C GLN A 58 -3.95 8.12 -3.04
N ASP A 59 -4.62 8.19 -4.19
CA ASP A 59 -4.89 7.02 -5.04
C ASP A 59 -3.57 6.44 -5.58
N CYS A 60 -2.73 7.29 -6.18
CA CYS A 60 -1.46 6.86 -6.77
C CYS A 60 -0.52 6.23 -5.74
N VAL A 61 -0.43 6.76 -4.51
CA VAL A 61 0.44 6.17 -3.49
C VAL A 61 -0.10 4.84 -2.97
N SER A 62 -1.41 4.69 -2.89
CA SER A 62 -2.05 3.44 -2.45
C SER A 62 -1.87 2.34 -3.51
N GLU A 63 -2.01 2.71 -4.79
CA GLU A 63 -1.69 1.84 -5.91
C GLU A 63 -0.20 1.49 -5.94
N PHE A 64 0.69 2.46 -5.72
CA PHE A 64 2.14 2.23 -5.66
C PHE A 64 2.52 1.21 -4.58
N ILE A 65 1.96 1.31 -3.38
CA ILE A 65 2.20 0.34 -2.30
C ILE A 65 1.74 -1.05 -2.74
N SER A 66 0.54 -1.14 -3.32
CA SER A 66 -0.01 -2.40 -3.82
C SER A 66 0.87 -3.00 -4.91
N PHE A 67 1.33 -2.17 -5.85
CA PHE A 67 2.15 -2.59 -6.98
C PHE A 67 3.52 -3.13 -6.54
N VAL A 68 4.24 -2.40 -5.68
CA VAL A 68 5.53 -2.85 -5.13
C VAL A 68 5.35 -4.12 -4.30
N THR A 69 4.30 -4.19 -3.49
CA THR A 69 4.01 -5.36 -2.65
C THR A 69 3.68 -6.59 -3.50
N CYS A 70 2.93 -6.41 -4.58
CA CYS A 70 2.65 -7.46 -5.54
C CYS A 70 3.93 -8.00 -6.16
N GLU A 71 4.81 -7.15 -6.70
CA GLU A 71 6.07 -7.56 -7.32
C GLU A 71 6.99 -8.30 -6.33
N ALA A 72 7.11 -7.79 -5.09
CA ALA A 72 7.86 -8.45 -4.02
C ALA A 72 7.27 -9.82 -3.64
N SER A 73 5.94 -9.91 -3.57
CA SER A 73 5.20 -11.15 -3.30
C SER A 73 5.40 -12.18 -4.42
N GLU A 74 5.39 -11.73 -5.68
CA GLU A 74 5.65 -12.60 -6.83
C GLU A 74 7.04 -13.21 -6.78
N LYS A 75 8.07 -12.42 -6.46
CA LYS A 75 9.43 -12.94 -6.23
C LYS A 75 9.48 -13.95 -5.10
N CYS A 76 8.92 -13.61 -3.94
CA CYS A 76 8.87 -14.50 -2.77
C CYS A 76 8.23 -15.85 -3.14
N ARG A 77 7.11 -15.82 -3.87
CA ARG A 77 6.40 -17.02 -4.33
C ARG A 77 7.22 -17.82 -5.34
N LYS A 78 7.92 -17.17 -6.28
CA LYS A 78 8.84 -17.82 -7.24
C LYS A 78 9.98 -18.55 -6.52
N GLU A 79 10.46 -18.01 -5.40
CA GLU A 79 11.48 -18.64 -4.54
C GLU A 79 10.90 -19.67 -3.55
N ARG A 80 9.62 -20.03 -3.65
CA ARG A 80 8.91 -20.98 -2.76
C ARG A 80 8.90 -20.57 -1.29
N ARG A 81 9.03 -19.27 -1.01
CA ARG A 81 8.88 -18.70 0.33
C ARG A 81 7.43 -18.27 0.55
N LYS A 82 6.97 -18.37 1.80
CA LYS A 82 5.62 -17.94 2.23
C LYS A 82 5.62 -16.56 2.91
N THR A 83 6.80 -16.02 3.19
CA THR A 83 7.00 -14.78 3.92
C THR A 83 7.84 -13.84 3.07
N VAL A 84 7.29 -12.65 2.80
CA VAL A 84 7.98 -11.57 2.09
C VAL A 84 8.97 -10.94 3.05
N ASN A 85 10.23 -10.84 2.62
CA ASN A 85 11.31 -10.22 3.39
C ASN A 85 11.61 -8.82 2.86
N GLY A 86 12.34 -8.02 3.65
CA GLY A 86 12.72 -6.68 3.20
C GLY A 86 13.67 -6.67 1.98
N ASP A 87 14.41 -7.76 1.75
CA ASP A 87 15.21 -7.94 0.53
C ASP A 87 14.33 -8.08 -0.73
N ASP A 88 13.14 -8.66 -0.61
CA ASP A 88 12.18 -8.76 -1.72
C ASP A 88 11.65 -7.39 -2.12
N VAL A 89 11.38 -6.54 -1.13
CA VAL A 89 10.94 -5.17 -1.36
C VAL A 89 12.05 -4.35 -2.00
N CYS A 90 13.29 -4.48 -1.51
CA CYS A 90 14.44 -3.80 -2.12
C CYS A 90 14.66 -4.25 -3.57
N TRP A 91 14.51 -5.54 -3.84
CA TRP A 91 14.59 -6.06 -5.20
C TRP A 91 13.45 -5.58 -6.09
N ALA A 92 12.22 -5.56 -5.57
CA ALA A 92 11.06 -5.07 -6.33
C ALA A 92 11.27 -3.60 -6.74
N LEU A 93 11.80 -2.76 -5.86
CA LEU A 93 12.14 -1.38 -6.19
C LEU A 93 13.18 -1.27 -7.31
N GLU A 94 14.23 -2.10 -7.30
CA GLU A 94 15.23 -2.12 -8.38
C GLU A 94 14.61 -2.58 -9.71
N THR A 95 13.83 -3.66 -9.70
CA THR A 95 13.14 -4.18 -10.90
C THR A 95 12.17 -3.17 -11.50
N LEU A 96 11.50 -2.37 -10.67
CA LEU A 96 10.56 -1.34 -11.08
C LEU A 96 11.25 -0.02 -11.50
N GLY A 97 12.58 0.06 -11.44
CA GLY A 97 13.37 1.23 -11.85
C GLY A 97 13.51 2.32 -10.77
N PHE A 98 13.21 2.01 -9.51
CA PHE A 98 13.40 2.87 -8.35
C PHE A 98 14.75 2.63 -7.65
N ASP A 99 15.82 2.44 -8.42
CA ASP A 99 17.16 2.12 -7.91
C ASP A 99 17.70 3.15 -6.90
N GLU A 100 17.37 4.42 -7.11
CA GLU A 100 17.74 5.53 -6.21
C GLU A 100 17.14 5.38 -4.80
N TYR A 101 16.00 4.67 -4.69
CA TYR A 101 15.35 4.37 -3.42
C TYR A 101 15.81 3.03 -2.83
N ALA A 102 16.15 2.06 -3.68
CA ALA A 102 16.61 0.74 -3.23
C ALA A 102 17.92 0.81 -2.43
N GLY A 103 18.89 1.63 -2.87
CA GLY A 103 20.18 1.77 -2.20
C GLY A 103 20.09 2.29 -0.75
N PRO A 104 19.40 3.42 -0.49
CA PRO A 104 19.08 3.86 0.87
C PRO A 104 18.29 2.83 1.68
N MET A 105 17.36 2.12 1.06
CA MET A 105 16.52 1.13 1.74
C MET A 105 17.31 -0.08 2.23
N LYS A 106 18.22 -0.61 1.42
CA LYS A 106 19.14 -1.69 1.83
C LYS A 106 20.02 -1.28 3.02
N ARG A 107 20.52 -0.03 3.01
CA ARG A 107 21.30 0.52 4.15
C ARG A 107 20.46 0.65 5.42
N TYR A 108 19.20 1.07 5.28
CA TYR A 108 18.29 1.12 6.42
C TYR A 108 18.01 -0.28 6.98
N LEU A 109 17.74 -1.25 6.11
CA LEU A 109 17.49 -2.65 6.49
C LEU A 109 18.67 -3.25 7.25
N HIS A 110 19.90 -3.03 6.77
CA HIS A 110 21.10 -3.49 7.47
C HIS A 110 21.18 -2.95 8.91
N ARG A 111 21.02 -1.63 9.08
CA ARG A 111 21.06 -0.99 10.42
C ARG A 111 19.93 -1.46 11.32
N TYR A 112 18.75 -1.70 10.76
CA TYR A 112 17.61 -2.23 11.50
C TYR A 112 17.91 -3.64 12.03
N SER A 113 18.47 -4.52 11.19
CA SER A 113 18.88 -5.87 11.61
C SER A 113 19.97 -5.86 12.69
N GLU A 114 20.92 -4.93 12.62
CA GLU A 114 21.95 -4.77 13.66
C GLU A 114 21.34 -4.35 15.01
N HIS A 115 20.39 -3.41 14.99
CA HIS A 115 19.70 -2.96 16.20
C HIS A 115 18.84 -4.06 16.81
N ASP A 116 18.07 -4.77 15.98
CA ASP A 116 17.23 -5.88 16.44
C ASP A 116 18.07 -6.98 17.09
N GLN A 117 19.24 -7.32 16.51
CA GLN A 117 20.17 -8.28 17.09
C GLN A 117 20.77 -7.79 18.42
N ALA A 118 21.04 -6.49 18.56
CA ALA A 118 21.54 -5.90 19.80
C ALA A 118 20.48 -5.95 20.91
N ASP A 119 19.23 -5.64 20.59
CA ASP A 119 18.10 -5.69 21.53
C ASP A 119 17.86 -7.13 22.03
N HIS A 120 17.90 -8.11 21.13
CA HIS A 120 17.74 -9.53 21.49
C HIS A 120 18.89 -10.03 22.39
N ARG A 121 20.14 -9.58 22.16
CA ARG A 121 21.29 -9.92 23.02
C ARG A 121 21.15 -9.28 24.41
N ALA A 122 20.78 -8.01 24.48
CA ALA A 122 20.58 -7.30 25.74
C ALA A 122 19.45 -7.90 26.59
N ASN A 123 18.47 -8.54 25.95
CA ASN A 123 17.37 -9.21 26.65
C ASN A 123 17.74 -10.63 27.14
N GLN A 124 18.75 -11.27 26.54
CA GLN A 124 19.28 -12.57 26.99
C GLN A 124 20.24 -12.43 28.19
N GLU A 125 20.91 -11.29 28.34
CA GLU A 125 21.82 -11.02 29.47
C GLU A 125 21.09 -10.60 30.77
N LYS A 126 19.77 -10.38 30.71
CA LYS A 126 18.93 -9.98 31.86
C LYS A 126 18.12 -11.11 32.48
N GLY A 127 18.27 -12.35 32.00
CA GLY A 127 17.66 -13.56 32.57
C GLY A 127 18.69 -14.42 33.29
#